data_AF-A0A6A6N6H9-F1
#
_entry.id   AF-A0A6A6N6H9-F1
#
_cell.length_a   1.000
_cell.length_b   1.000
_cell.length_c   1.000
_cell.angle_alpha   90.00
_cell.angle_beta   90.00
_cell.angle_gamma   90.00
#
_symmetry.space_group_name_H-M   'P 1'
#
loop_
_entity.id
_entity.type
_entity.pdbx_description
1 polymer ?
#
loop_
_entity_poly.entity_id
_entity_poly.type
_entity_poly.pdbx_seq_one_letter_code
_entity_poly.pdbx_strand_id
1 'polypeptide(L)'
;MAAGTMRRVQLMLLLQLCAGILTLAVRSLDEGVLRIIVPERREVYSNGKIYDITHLITPEMPKWGTADGMGQVVSVIDSIKNGSDAYVSEMKLPSHTGTHVDAPSHFFEEYYEEGYDTSTLDLKTLNG
;
A
#
# COMPACT_ATOMS: atom_id res chain seq x y z
N MET A 1 -39.24 -13.36 53.63
CA MET A 1 -39.26 -13.65 52.17
C MET A 1 -39.06 -12.42 51.27
N ALA A 2 -39.26 -11.17 51.73
CA ALA A 2 -39.14 -9.96 50.90
C ALA A 2 -37.70 -9.50 50.58
N ALA A 3 -36.73 -9.70 51.48
CA ALA A 3 -35.35 -9.22 51.31
C ALA A 3 -34.57 -9.92 50.17
N GLY A 4 -34.85 -11.21 49.92
CA GLY A 4 -34.23 -11.95 48.82
C GLY A 4 -34.74 -11.51 47.44
N THR A 5 -36.01 -11.15 47.34
CA THR A 5 -36.64 -10.64 46.12
C THR A 5 -36.13 -9.23 45.79
N MET A 6 -35.99 -8.35 46.79
CA MET A 6 -35.40 -7.02 46.59
C MET A 6 -33.96 -7.06 46.07
N ARG A 7 -33.13 -7.99 46.60
CA ARG A 7 -31.74 -8.16 46.15
C ARG A 7 -31.64 -8.67 44.71
N ARG A 8 -32.58 -9.50 44.28
CA ARG A 8 -32.69 -9.98 42.88
C ARG A 8 -33.12 -8.85 41.93
N VAL A 9 -34.10 -8.05 42.33
CA VAL A 9 -34.57 -6.91 41.52
C VAL A 9 -33.46 -5.86 41.36
N GLN A 10 -32.71 -5.56 42.43
CA GLN A 10 -31.55 -4.66 42.38
C GLN A 10 -30.43 -5.17 41.45
N LEU A 11 -30.14 -6.48 41.48
CA LEU A 11 -29.15 -7.08 40.60
C LEU A 11 -29.58 -7.03 39.13
N MET A 12 -30.87 -7.27 38.84
CA MET A 12 -31.41 -7.18 37.48
C MET A 12 -31.40 -5.73 36.97
N LEU A 13 -31.74 -4.75 37.81
CA LEU A 13 -31.64 -3.33 37.47
C LEU A 13 -30.19 -2.91 37.18
N LEU A 14 -29.23 -3.37 37.99
CA LEU A 14 -27.82 -3.11 37.77
C LEU A 14 -27.32 -3.73 36.46
N LEU A 15 -27.70 -4.96 36.17
CA LEU A 15 -27.38 -5.63 34.91
C LEU A 15 -27.96 -4.89 33.69
N GLN A 16 -29.20 -4.43 33.78
CA GLN A 16 -29.83 -3.64 32.72
C GLN A 16 -29.15 -2.28 32.53
N LEU A 17 -28.74 -1.62 33.63
CA LEU A 17 -27.98 -0.38 33.59
C LEU A 17 -26.61 -0.60 32.93
N CYS A 18 -25.87 -1.65 33.32
CA CYS A 18 -24.58 -1.99 32.73
C CYS A 18 -24.71 -2.32 31.23
N ALA A 19 -25.72 -3.09 30.84
CA ALA A 19 -25.99 -3.40 29.44
C ALA A 19 -26.33 -2.13 28.64
N GLY A 20 -27.12 -1.22 29.22
CA GLY A 20 -27.47 0.07 28.62
C GLY A 20 -26.24 0.97 28.41
N ILE A 21 -25.39 1.11 29.42
CA ILE A 21 -24.13 1.88 29.35
C ILE A 21 -23.19 1.29 28.30
N LEU A 22 -23.02 -0.04 28.27
CA LEU A 22 -22.17 -0.70 27.29
C LEU A 22 -22.70 -0.52 25.85
N THR A 23 -24.01 -0.64 25.66
CA THR A 23 -24.65 -0.43 24.35
C THR A 23 -24.52 1.02 23.89
N LEU A 24 -24.66 1.99 24.81
CA LEU A 24 -24.48 3.40 24.52
C LEU A 24 -23.02 3.74 24.21
N ALA A 25 -22.06 3.15 24.93
CA ALA A 25 -20.64 3.30 24.67
C ALA A 25 -20.26 2.74 23.30
N VAL A 26 -20.75 1.55 22.93
CA VAL A 26 -20.52 0.94 21.62
C VAL A 26 -21.16 1.76 20.49
N ARG A 27 -22.36 2.31 20.70
CA ARG A 27 -22.99 3.23 19.73
C ARG A 27 -22.33 4.60 19.66
N SER A 28 -21.61 5.00 20.71
CA SER A 28 -20.84 6.24 20.78
C SER A 28 -19.40 6.09 20.25
N LEU A 29 -18.97 4.86 19.92
CA LEU A 29 -17.80 4.67 19.08
C LEU A 29 -18.18 5.14 17.68
N ASP A 30 -17.91 6.40 17.42
CA ASP A 30 -18.04 7.02 16.11
C ASP A 30 -17.35 6.14 15.07
N GLU A 31 -18.09 5.77 14.02
CA GLU A 31 -17.57 5.12 12.81
C GLU A 31 -16.40 5.94 12.20
N GLY A 32 -16.26 7.22 12.55
CA GLY A 32 -15.12 8.07 12.23
C GLY A 32 -13.80 7.71 12.95
N VAL A 33 -13.83 7.10 14.15
CA VAL A 33 -12.62 6.73 14.91
C VAL A 33 -11.96 5.47 14.36
N LEU A 34 -12.73 4.57 13.72
CA LEU A 34 -12.22 3.35 13.09
C LEU A 34 -11.99 3.51 11.57
N ARG A 35 -11.85 4.73 11.07
CA ARG A 35 -11.36 4.92 9.70
C ARG A 35 -9.85 4.81 9.71
N ILE A 36 -9.34 3.62 9.39
CA ILE A 36 -7.99 3.51 8.83
C ILE A 36 -8.01 4.37 7.57
N ILE A 37 -7.43 5.56 7.64
CA ILE A 37 -7.25 6.43 6.48
C ILE A 37 -6.15 5.75 5.64
N VAL A 38 -6.56 4.83 4.77
CA VAL A 38 -5.70 4.32 3.72
C VAL A 38 -5.71 5.35 2.60
N PRO A 39 -4.55 5.90 2.20
CA PRO A 39 -4.49 6.78 1.05
C PRO A 39 -5.05 6.06 -0.19
N GLU A 40 -6.00 6.69 -0.88
CA GLU A 40 -6.54 6.16 -2.13
C GLU A 40 -5.53 6.32 -3.26
N ARG A 41 -5.20 5.23 -3.96
CA ARG A 41 -4.41 5.31 -5.21
C ARG A 41 -5.30 5.88 -6.31
N ARG A 42 -4.81 6.92 -6.98
CA ARG A 42 -5.52 7.58 -8.09
C ARG A 42 -4.77 7.32 -9.39
N GLU A 43 -5.47 6.88 -10.42
CA GLU A 43 -4.87 6.66 -11.74
C GLU A 43 -5.10 7.85 -12.70
N VAL A 44 -6.04 8.75 -12.38
CA VAL A 44 -6.45 9.84 -13.29
C VAL A 44 -6.36 11.18 -12.59
N TYR A 45 -5.58 12.09 -13.18
CA TYR A 45 -5.25 13.40 -12.64
C TYR A 45 -5.64 14.53 -13.60
N SER A 46 -5.58 15.77 -13.12
CA SER A 46 -5.79 16.98 -13.93
C SER A 46 -7.11 16.97 -14.72
N ASN A 47 -8.20 16.59 -14.07
CA ASN A 47 -9.55 16.47 -14.68
C ASN A 47 -9.58 15.56 -15.92
N GLY A 48 -8.90 14.41 -15.88
CA GLY A 48 -8.91 13.46 -16.99
C GLY A 48 -7.89 13.76 -18.09
N LYS A 49 -6.87 14.57 -17.81
CA LYS A 49 -5.81 14.90 -18.78
C LYS A 49 -4.54 14.08 -18.60
N ILE A 50 -4.34 13.52 -17.42
CA ILE A 50 -3.16 12.73 -17.09
C ILE A 50 -3.65 11.38 -16.56
N TYR A 51 -3.21 10.31 -17.21
CA TYR A 51 -3.51 8.94 -16.82
C TYR A 51 -2.20 8.29 -16.40
N ASP A 52 -2.12 7.80 -15.16
CA ASP A 52 -1.06 6.90 -14.73
C ASP A 52 -1.32 5.54 -15.38
N ILE A 53 -0.34 5.06 -16.16
CA ILE A 53 -0.36 3.75 -16.83
C ILE A 53 0.62 2.78 -16.16
N THR A 54 1.13 3.14 -14.99
CA THR A 54 2.16 2.41 -14.26
C THR A 54 1.53 1.43 -13.29
N HIS A 55 1.81 0.14 -13.48
CA HIS A 55 1.43 -0.86 -12.48
C HIS A 55 2.27 -0.70 -11.22
N LEU A 56 1.64 -0.89 -10.05
CA LEU A 56 2.36 -0.92 -8.77
C LEU A 56 3.37 -2.07 -8.75
N ILE A 57 4.61 -1.77 -8.37
CA ILE A 57 5.63 -2.78 -8.09
C ILE A 57 5.27 -3.51 -6.79
N THR A 58 5.02 -4.82 -6.89
CA THR A 58 4.63 -5.66 -5.76
C THR A 58 5.44 -6.96 -5.75
N PRO A 59 5.66 -7.58 -4.58
CA PRO A 59 6.31 -8.89 -4.51
C PRO A 59 5.61 -9.99 -5.32
N GLU A 60 4.29 -9.90 -5.49
CA GLU A 60 3.47 -10.89 -6.17
C GLU A 60 3.38 -10.66 -7.68
N MET A 61 3.91 -9.53 -8.19
CA MET A 61 3.74 -9.22 -9.60
C MET A 61 4.42 -10.27 -10.50
N PRO A 62 3.88 -10.52 -11.71
CA PRO A 62 4.48 -11.46 -12.63
C PRO A 62 5.92 -11.09 -12.98
N LYS A 63 6.77 -12.11 -13.07
CA LYS A 63 8.16 -12.01 -13.50
C LYS A 63 8.36 -12.89 -14.73
N TRP A 64 9.00 -12.34 -15.77
CA TRP A 64 9.25 -13.10 -16.99
C TRP A 64 10.05 -14.38 -16.71
N GLY A 65 9.64 -15.49 -17.33
CA GLY A 65 10.34 -16.77 -17.28
C GLY A 65 10.18 -17.56 -15.98
N THR A 66 9.34 -17.12 -15.04
CA THR A 66 9.03 -17.89 -13.82
C THR A 66 7.57 -17.73 -13.40
N ALA A 67 7.04 -18.74 -12.71
CA ALA A 67 5.72 -18.68 -12.06
C ALA A 67 5.81 -18.03 -10.67
N ASP A 68 7.00 -17.96 -10.10
CA ASP A 68 7.25 -17.28 -8.84
C ASP A 68 7.21 -15.76 -9.10
N GLY A 69 6.42 -15.03 -8.30
CA GLY A 69 6.38 -13.58 -8.37
C GLY A 69 7.75 -12.93 -8.14
N MET A 70 7.80 -11.61 -8.19
CA MET A 70 9.05 -10.85 -8.02
C MET A 70 9.76 -11.04 -6.66
N GLY A 71 9.05 -11.45 -5.60
CA GLY A 71 9.60 -11.60 -4.26
C GLY A 71 9.98 -10.27 -3.60
N GLN A 72 10.96 -10.26 -2.70
CA GLN A 72 11.36 -9.01 -2.03
C GLN A 72 11.99 -8.03 -3.03
N VAL A 73 11.26 -6.96 -3.36
CA VAL A 73 11.67 -5.93 -4.34
C VAL A 73 12.13 -4.62 -3.73
N VAL A 74 11.59 -4.27 -2.55
CA VAL A 74 11.90 -3.02 -1.82
C VAL A 74 12.15 -3.35 -0.36
N SER A 75 13.30 -2.98 0.19
CA SER A 75 13.67 -3.26 1.59
C SER A 75 13.95 -1.95 2.32
N VAL A 76 13.33 -1.74 3.48
CA VAL A 76 13.65 -0.59 4.34
C VAL A 76 15.03 -0.79 4.95
N ILE A 77 15.95 0.15 4.72
CA ILE A 77 17.32 0.12 5.25
C ILE A 77 17.54 1.14 6.36
N ASP A 78 16.79 2.25 6.36
CA ASP A 78 16.75 3.23 7.45
C ASP A 78 15.31 3.53 7.87
N SER A 79 15.12 3.78 9.17
CA SER A 79 13.79 3.94 9.76
C SER A 79 13.80 4.99 10.86
N ILE A 80 12.88 5.95 10.76
CA ILE A 80 12.67 6.96 11.81
C ILE A 80 12.31 6.31 13.14
N LYS A 81 11.60 5.16 13.12
CA LYS A 81 11.30 4.41 14.35
C LYS A 81 12.56 3.93 15.07
N ASN A 82 13.66 3.78 14.35
CA ASN A 82 14.95 3.34 14.86
C ASN A 82 15.93 4.52 15.08
N GLY A 83 15.45 5.76 15.00
CA GLY A 83 16.24 6.97 15.23
C GLY A 83 16.93 7.57 14.00
N SER A 84 16.68 7.04 12.81
CA SER A 84 17.15 7.67 11.56
C SER A 84 16.39 8.97 11.28
N ASP A 85 17.00 9.91 10.55
CA ASP A 85 16.35 11.19 10.17
C ASP A 85 15.23 11.01 9.13
N ALA A 86 15.22 9.88 8.41
CA ALA A 86 14.25 9.58 7.37
C ALA A 86 13.98 8.07 7.26
N TYR A 87 12.92 7.71 6.53
CA TYR A 87 12.77 6.36 6.00
C TYR A 87 13.55 6.28 4.68
N VAL A 88 14.43 5.30 4.57
CA VAL A 88 15.15 4.99 3.32
C VAL A 88 14.88 3.54 2.96
N SER A 89 14.58 3.29 1.69
CA SER A 89 14.40 1.95 1.16
C SER A 89 15.36 1.72 -0.01
N GLU A 90 15.91 0.52 -0.07
CA GLU A 90 16.66 0.01 -1.22
C GLU A 90 15.71 -0.76 -2.14
N MET A 91 15.92 -0.65 -3.45
CA MET A 91 15.18 -1.40 -4.46
C MET A 91 16.15 -2.26 -5.29
N LYS A 92 15.78 -3.52 -5.55
CA LYS A 92 16.54 -4.42 -6.42
C LYS A 92 15.61 -5.04 -7.45
N LEU A 93 15.75 -4.60 -8.70
CA LEU A 93 14.86 -4.97 -9.80
C LEU A 93 15.68 -5.35 -11.05
N PRO A 94 15.34 -6.43 -11.78
CA PRO A 94 15.68 -6.56 -13.19
C PRO A 94 15.15 -5.37 -14.01
N SER A 95 15.85 -4.97 -15.06
CA SER A 95 15.46 -3.85 -15.95
C SER A 95 14.06 -4.01 -16.54
N HIS A 96 13.65 -5.25 -16.81
CA HIS A 96 12.36 -5.60 -17.42
C HIS A 96 11.30 -5.97 -16.37
N THR A 97 11.14 -5.14 -15.33
CA THR A 97 10.14 -5.37 -14.28
C THR A 97 8.95 -4.43 -14.44
N GLY A 98 7.73 -4.97 -14.48
CA GLY A 98 6.51 -4.17 -14.48
C GLY A 98 6.32 -3.31 -15.72
N THR A 99 5.69 -2.14 -15.57
CA THR A 99 5.67 -1.11 -16.62
C THR A 99 7.09 -0.55 -16.77
N HIS A 100 7.75 -0.78 -17.90
CA HIS A 100 9.16 -0.43 -18.13
C HIS A 100 9.41 0.05 -19.58
N VAL A 101 10.67 0.42 -19.87
CA VAL A 101 11.13 0.88 -21.19
C VAL A 101 12.26 -0.02 -21.66
N ASP A 102 12.18 -0.49 -22.90
CA ASP A 102 13.24 -1.24 -23.57
C ASP A 102 14.01 -0.36 -24.54
N ALA A 103 15.34 -0.34 -24.42
CA ALA A 103 16.22 0.26 -25.40
C ALA A 103 16.55 -0.74 -26.53
N PRO A 104 16.97 -0.30 -27.73
CA PRO A 104 17.35 -1.20 -28.82
C PRO A 104 18.44 -2.22 -28.45
N SER A 105 19.38 -1.82 -27.60
CA SER A 105 20.41 -2.70 -27.03
C SER A 105 19.87 -3.90 -26.25
N HIS A 106 18.57 -3.94 -25.92
CA HIS A 106 17.93 -5.11 -25.32
C HIS A 106 18.06 -6.37 -26.21
N PHE A 107 18.02 -6.20 -27.54
CA PHE A 107 18.07 -7.30 -28.50
C PHE A 107 19.29 -7.32 -29.41
N PHE A 108 19.95 -6.17 -29.60
CA PHE A 108 21.07 -6.03 -30.55
C PHE A 108 22.39 -5.81 -29.80
N GLU A 109 23.29 -6.78 -29.88
CA GLU A 109 24.61 -6.76 -29.22
C GLU A 109 25.44 -5.55 -29.65
N GLU A 110 25.50 -5.26 -30.96
CA GLU A 110 26.20 -4.08 -31.49
C GLU A 110 25.72 -2.78 -30.83
N TYR A 111 24.42 -2.65 -30.59
CA TYR A 111 23.85 -1.47 -29.93
C TYR A 111 24.16 -1.44 -28.44
N TYR A 112 24.30 -2.59 -27.79
CA TYR A 112 24.76 -2.65 -26.41
C TYR A 112 26.23 -2.21 -26.30
N GLU A 113 27.10 -2.71 -27.19
CA GLU A 113 28.52 -2.36 -27.21
C GLU A 113 28.76 -0.88 -27.55
N GLU A 114 27.92 -0.31 -28.42
CA GLU A 114 27.98 1.11 -28.78
C GLU A 114 27.30 2.05 -27.77
N GLY A 115 26.66 1.51 -26.72
CA GLY A 115 26.05 2.30 -25.64
C GLY A 115 24.65 2.86 -25.93
N TYR A 116 23.91 2.27 -26.87
CA TYR A 116 22.50 2.60 -27.14
C TYR A 116 21.55 1.97 -26.11
N ASP A 117 21.78 2.27 -24.82
CA ASP A 117 20.96 1.86 -23.70
C ASP A 117 19.92 2.94 -23.30
N THR A 118 19.20 2.72 -22.21
CA THR A 118 18.14 3.65 -21.76
C THR A 118 18.65 5.05 -21.43
N SER A 119 19.95 5.21 -21.16
CA SER A 119 20.57 6.51 -20.86
C SER A 119 20.82 7.38 -22.09
N THR A 120 20.74 6.81 -23.30
CA THR A 120 20.97 7.52 -24.57
C THR A 120 19.70 7.69 -25.40
N LEU A 121 18.53 7.30 -24.86
CA LEU A 121 17.24 7.52 -25.53
C LEU A 121 16.92 9.01 -25.67
N ASP A 122 16.44 9.38 -26.85
CA ASP A 122 16.09 10.75 -27.19
C ASP A 122 14.80 11.21 -26.48
N LEU A 123 14.86 12.37 -25.81
CA LEU A 123 13.73 12.89 -25.02
C LEU A 123 12.51 13.27 -25.88
N LYS A 124 12.70 13.60 -27.16
CA LYS A 124 11.58 13.86 -28.07
C LYS A 124 10.85 12.55 -28.40
N THR A 125 11.58 11.43 -28.47
CA THR A 125 10.98 10.10 -28.64
C THR A 125 10.19 9.67 -27.40
N LEU A 126 10.68 9.98 -26.19
CA LEU A 126 9.98 9.70 -24.94
C LEU A 126 8.77 10.61 -24.66
N ASN A 127 8.59 11.67 -25.45
CA ASN A 127 7.51 12.64 -25.33
C ASN A 127 6.83 12.83 -26.70
N GLY A 128 6.03 11.82 -27.09
CA GLY A 128 5.36 11.71 -28.40
C GLY A 128 3.90 12.11 -28.44
#